data_AF-A0A944IUV4-F1
#
_entry.id   AF-A0A944IUV4-F1
#
_cell.length_a   1.000
_cell.length_b   1.000
_cell.length_c   1.000
_cell.angle_alpha   90.00
_cell.angle_beta   90.00
_cell.angle_gamma   90.00
#
_symmetry.space_group_name_H-M   'P 1'
#
loop_
_entity.id
_entity.type
_entity.pdbx_description
1 polymer ?
#
loop_
_entity_poly.entity_id
_entity_poly.type
_entity_poly.pdbx_seq_one_letter_code
_entity_poly.pdbx_strand_id
1 'polypeptide(L)'
;MRNAARAEAGPGPGMRRVLGRIGRCALTYLLIHITAWLVIALVIESEDSFGQLMLIGLGMLPLLGVPSVLLAIVAGLAHTRMDVTRFRLALVLPMLVFVFPTLAASTAEPLFFEIMAQLAFVRLMPTPLIPENWEGQTD
;
A
#
# COMPACT_ATOMS: atom_id res chain seq x y z
N MET A 1 19.54 29.96 -33.85
CA MET A 1 19.99 28.80 -33.03
C MET A 1 19.69 29.03 -31.54
N ARG A 2 18.40 29.06 -31.16
CA ARG A 2 17.93 29.19 -29.76
C ARG A 2 16.93 28.08 -29.49
N ASN A 3 17.38 26.83 -29.35
CA ASN A 3 16.52 25.68 -29.00
C ASN A 3 17.36 24.55 -28.39
N ALA A 4 18.16 24.83 -27.36
CA ALA A 4 19.02 23.82 -26.73
C ALA A 4 19.25 24.03 -25.22
N ALA A 5 18.24 24.52 -24.49
CA ALA A 5 18.37 24.73 -23.03
C ALA A 5 17.08 24.43 -22.26
N ARG A 6 16.34 23.40 -22.67
CA ARG A 6 15.11 22.96 -21.97
C ARG A 6 15.09 21.46 -21.70
N ALA A 7 16.26 20.89 -21.37
CA ALA A 7 16.37 19.54 -20.84
C ALA A 7 16.88 19.62 -19.40
N GLU A 8 16.20 18.92 -18.50
CA GLU A 8 16.55 18.68 -17.10
C GLU A 8 16.13 19.72 -16.04
N ALA A 9 14.90 20.22 -16.12
CA ALA A 9 14.22 20.63 -14.90
C ALA A 9 13.75 19.36 -14.16
N GLY A 10 14.55 18.88 -13.19
CA GLY A 10 14.15 17.77 -12.32
C GLY A 10 12.82 18.03 -11.60
N PRO A 11 12.18 17.00 -11.02
CA PRO A 11 10.85 17.15 -10.44
C PRO A 11 10.83 18.26 -9.37
N GLY A 12 9.91 19.21 -9.53
CA GLY A 12 9.76 20.36 -8.66
C GLY A 12 9.47 19.99 -7.20
N PRO A 13 9.58 20.96 -6.26
CA PRO A 13 9.44 20.71 -4.82
C PRO A 13 8.09 20.07 -4.40
N GLY A 14 7.03 20.31 -5.16
CA GLY A 14 5.72 19.66 -4.96
C GLY A 14 5.74 18.18 -5.36
N MET A 15 6.27 17.87 -6.54
CA MET A 15 6.38 16.50 -7.06
C MET A 15 7.24 15.62 -6.14
N ARG A 16 8.35 16.14 -5.61
CA ARG A 16 9.21 15.43 -4.65
C ARG A 16 8.46 15.04 -3.37
N ARG A 17 7.57 15.91 -2.87
CA ARG A 17 6.75 15.63 -1.69
C ARG A 17 5.70 14.55 -1.97
N VAL A 18 5.07 14.58 -3.14
CA VAL A 18 4.11 13.54 -3.57
C VAL A 18 4.80 12.20 -3.73
N LEU A 19 5.94 12.15 -4.45
CA LEU A 19 6.74 10.93 -4.59
C LEU A 19 7.20 10.38 -3.23
N GLY A 20 7.63 11.26 -2.31
CA GLY A 20 7.98 10.86 -0.95
C GLY A 20 6.80 10.34 -0.12
N ARG A 21 5.56 10.77 -0.39
CA ARG A 21 4.34 10.22 0.23
C ARG A 21 3.94 8.89 -0.38
N ILE A 22 4.03 8.75 -1.71
CA ILE A 22 3.81 7.48 -2.42
C ILE A 22 4.80 6.42 -1.94
N GLY A 23 6.10 6.76 -1.89
CA GLY A 23 7.13 5.86 -1.39
C GLY A 23 6.88 5.42 0.05
N ARG A 24 6.47 6.34 0.93
CA ARG A 24 6.07 6.01 2.31
C ARG A 24 4.83 5.13 2.36
N CYS A 25 3.85 5.35 1.48
CA CYS A 25 2.66 4.50 1.37
C CYS A 25 3.05 3.06 1.04
N ALA A 26 3.84 2.87 -0.04
CA ALA A 26 4.33 1.56 -0.45
C ALA A 26 5.18 0.88 0.64
N LEU A 27 6.10 1.62 1.26
CA LEU A 27 6.94 1.11 2.34
C LEU A 27 6.12 0.69 3.56
N THR A 28 5.10 1.48 3.93
CA THR A 28 4.20 1.14 5.05
C THR A 28 3.50 -0.19 4.80
N TYR A 29 2.96 -0.39 3.59
CA TYR A 29 2.34 -1.67 3.24
C TYR A 29 3.36 -2.82 3.32
N LEU A 30 4.52 -2.65 2.71
CA LEU A 30 5.57 -3.68 2.68
C LEU A 30 5.96 -4.15 4.08
N LEU A 31 6.16 -3.20 5.01
CA LEU A 31 6.51 -3.51 6.40
C LEU A 31 5.40 -4.28 7.10
N ILE A 32 4.14 -3.85 6.93
CA ILE A 32 2.98 -4.53 7.52
C ILE A 32 2.83 -5.94 6.96
N HIS A 33 2.97 -6.10 5.63
CA HIS A 33 2.91 -7.40 4.95
C HIS A 33 3.96 -8.37 5.47
N ILE A 34 5.23 -7.94 5.51
CA ILE A 34 6.33 -8.75 6.04
C ILE A 34 6.07 -9.12 7.51
N THR A 35 5.57 -8.17 8.31
CA THR A 35 5.26 -8.43 9.73
C THR A 35 4.13 -9.44 9.89
N ALA A 36 3.07 -9.35 9.09
CA ALA A 36 1.96 -10.32 9.13
C ALA A 36 2.46 -11.73 8.82
N TRP A 37 3.23 -11.90 7.74
CA TRP A 37 3.80 -13.20 7.36
C TRP A 37 4.85 -13.72 8.34
N LEU A 38 5.63 -12.84 8.96
CA LEU A 38 6.52 -13.21 10.05
C LEU A 38 5.73 -13.79 11.24
N VAL A 39 4.62 -13.15 11.64
CA VAL A 39 3.78 -13.65 12.74
C VAL A 39 3.13 -14.99 12.35
N ILE A 40 2.58 -15.11 11.14
CA ILE A 40 2.05 -16.36 10.59
C ILE A 40 3.10 -17.48 10.70
N ALA A 41 4.33 -17.22 10.23
CA ALA A 41 5.40 -18.21 10.23
C ALA A 41 5.91 -18.61 11.64
N LEU A 42 5.64 -17.79 12.65
CA LEU A 42 6.00 -18.07 14.05
C LEU A 42 4.87 -18.72 14.86
N VAL A 43 3.62 -18.50 14.46
CA VAL A 43 2.44 -18.92 15.24
C VAL A 43 1.79 -20.18 14.68
N ILE A 44 1.81 -20.38 13.35
CA ILE A 44 1.17 -21.55 12.75
C ILE A 44 2.09 -22.75 12.88
N GLU A 45 1.58 -23.81 13.51
CA GLU A 45 2.15 -25.14 13.43
C GLU A 45 1.87 -25.70 12.03
N SER A 46 2.84 -25.56 11.13
CA SER A 46 2.80 -26.06 9.76
C SER A 46 3.88 -27.12 9.54
N GLU A 47 3.64 -28.04 8.60
CA GLU A 47 4.68 -28.95 8.09
C GLU A 47 5.75 -28.19 7.29
N ASP A 48 5.41 -26.99 6.80
CA ASP A 48 6.32 -26.12 6.06
C ASP A 48 7.36 -25.47 6.98
N SER A 49 8.60 -25.38 6.50
CA SER A 49 9.64 -24.65 7.22
C SER A 49 9.34 -23.14 7.28
N PHE A 50 9.86 -22.45 8.30
CA PHE A 50 9.78 -20.99 8.42
C PHE A 50 10.16 -20.27 7.12
N GLY A 51 11.25 -20.68 6.47
CA GLY A 51 11.72 -20.09 5.22
C GLY A 51 10.73 -20.27 4.07
N GLN A 52 10.04 -21.41 4.02
CA GLN A 52 9.02 -21.68 3.01
C GLN A 52 7.77 -20.84 3.24
N LEU A 53 7.31 -20.69 4.49
CA LEU A 53 6.20 -19.80 4.83
C LEU A 53 6.51 -18.33 4.49
N MET A 54 7.73 -17.88 4.79
CA MET A 54 8.17 -16.53 4.40
C MET A 54 8.25 -16.35 2.89
N LEU A 55 8.68 -17.38 2.14
CA LEU A 55 8.73 -17.34 0.68
C LEU A 55 7.33 -17.30 0.07
N ILE A 56 6.38 -18.07 0.61
CA ILE A 56 4.96 -18.00 0.24
C ILE A 56 4.46 -16.57 0.49
N GLY A 57 4.73 -16.02 1.66
CA GLY A 57 4.31 -14.66 2.01
C GLY A 57 4.84 -13.59 1.06
N LEU A 58 6.12 -13.67 0.70
CA LEU A 58 6.71 -12.80 -0.32
C LEU A 58 6.06 -13.02 -1.70
N GLY A 59 5.80 -14.28 -2.06
CA GLY A 59 5.10 -14.66 -3.29
C GLY A 59 3.66 -14.15 -3.37
N MET A 60 3.01 -13.88 -2.24
CA MET A 60 1.66 -13.33 -2.16
C MET A 60 1.63 -11.80 -2.32
N LEU A 61 2.76 -11.10 -2.18
CA LEU A 61 2.82 -9.64 -2.28
C LEU A 61 2.32 -9.07 -3.63
N PRO A 62 2.61 -9.67 -4.80
CA PRO A 62 2.03 -9.23 -6.07
C PRO A 62 0.51 -9.38 -6.17
N LEU A 63 -0.07 -10.34 -5.43
CA LEU A 63 -1.51 -10.64 -5.48
C LEU A 63 -2.29 -9.79 -4.47
N LEU A 64 -1.76 -9.65 -3.25
CA LEU A 64 -2.43 -8.95 -2.15
C LEU A 64 -1.98 -7.49 -2.08
N GLY A 65 -0.67 -7.28 -2.12
CA GLY A 65 -0.05 -6.00 -1.79
C GLY A 65 -0.02 -5.00 -2.91
N VAL A 66 0.38 -5.41 -4.12
CA VAL A 66 0.44 -4.49 -5.26
C VAL A 66 -0.93 -3.89 -5.56
N PRO A 67 -2.04 -4.66 -5.66
CA PRO A 67 -3.36 -4.08 -5.88
C PRO A 67 -3.80 -3.16 -4.74
N SER A 68 -3.52 -3.52 -3.49
CA SER A 68 -3.87 -2.70 -2.31
C SER A 68 -3.13 -1.36 -2.30
N VAL A 69 -1.83 -1.36 -2.58
CA VAL A 69 -1.02 -0.14 -2.67
C VAL A 69 -1.45 0.73 -3.85
N LEU A 70 -1.69 0.15 -5.02
CA LEU A 70 -2.17 0.88 -6.19
C LEU A 70 -3.51 1.52 -5.94
N LEU A 71 -4.45 0.78 -5.35
CA LEU A 71 -5.75 1.30 -4.96
C LEU A 71 -5.61 2.45 -3.96
N ALA A 72 -4.78 2.31 -2.92
CA ALA A 72 -4.53 3.37 -1.94
C ALA A 72 -3.95 4.63 -2.58
N ILE A 73 -3.03 4.47 -3.54
CA ILE A 73 -2.45 5.59 -4.29
C ILE A 73 -3.52 6.28 -5.13
N VAL A 74 -4.22 5.55 -6.00
CA VAL A 74 -5.24 6.12 -6.89
C VAL A 74 -6.36 6.77 -6.09
N ALA A 75 -6.86 6.10 -5.06
CA ALA A 75 -7.91 6.64 -4.20
C ALA A 75 -7.42 7.88 -3.43
N GLY A 76 -6.19 7.85 -2.91
CA GLY A 76 -5.61 8.99 -2.20
C GLY A 76 -5.21 10.17 -3.08
N LEU A 77 -5.01 9.94 -4.39
CA LEU A 77 -4.85 11.00 -5.41
C LEU A 77 -6.21 11.58 -5.83
N ALA A 78 -7.24 10.75 -5.97
CA ALA A 78 -8.60 11.17 -6.33
C ALA A 78 -9.36 11.85 -5.16
N HIS A 79 -8.83 11.71 -3.94
CA HIS A 79 -9.42 12.25 -2.73
C HIS A 79 -9.35 13.78 -2.69
N THR A 80 -10.48 14.45 -2.94
CA THR A 80 -10.56 15.92 -2.99
C THR A 80 -11.56 16.55 -2.02
N ARG A 81 -12.52 15.77 -1.47
CA ARG A 81 -13.68 16.32 -0.75
C ARG A 81 -14.14 15.50 0.47
N MET A 82 -13.57 14.31 0.69
CA MET A 82 -14.03 13.42 1.76
C MET A 82 -13.25 13.68 3.05
N ASP A 83 -13.84 13.39 4.21
CA ASP A 83 -13.10 13.38 5.47
C ASP A 83 -12.11 12.22 5.48
N VAL A 84 -10.91 12.42 6.04
CA VAL A 84 -9.84 11.41 6.05
C VAL A 84 -10.29 10.10 6.72
N THR A 85 -11.10 10.17 7.77
CA THR A 85 -11.61 8.98 8.47
C THR A 85 -12.58 8.22 7.58
N ARG A 86 -13.50 8.94 6.92
CA ARG A 86 -14.46 8.34 5.99
C ARG A 86 -13.78 7.73 4.77
N PHE A 87 -12.78 8.42 4.21
CA PHE A 87 -11.98 7.90 3.11
C PHE A 87 -11.29 6.59 3.48
N ARG A 88 -10.63 6.56 4.64
CA ARG A 88 -9.98 5.34 5.14
C ARG A 88 -10.97 4.19 5.30
N LEU A 89 -12.12 4.43 5.93
CA LEU A 89 -13.15 3.40 6.07
C LEU A 89 -13.68 2.90 4.71
N ALA A 90 -13.92 3.80 3.77
CA ALA A 90 -14.36 3.45 2.43
C ALA A 90 -13.32 2.64 1.66
N LEU A 91 -12.02 2.83 1.94
CA LEU A 91 -10.91 2.14 1.32
C LEU A 91 -10.73 0.70 1.82
N VAL A 92 -11.13 0.40 3.06
CA VAL A 92 -11.05 -0.96 3.62
C VAL A 92 -11.85 -1.94 2.78
N LEU A 93 -13.09 -1.60 2.45
CA LEU A 93 -14.02 -2.50 1.76
C LEU A 93 -13.46 -3.08 0.44
N PRO A 94 -12.96 -2.27 -0.51
CA PRO A 94 -12.34 -2.80 -1.73
C PRO A 94 -11.01 -3.51 -1.47
N MET A 95 -10.24 -3.13 -0.45
CA MET A 95 -9.00 -3.86 -0.10
C MET A 95 -9.26 -5.29 0.39
N LEU A 96 -10.38 -5.53 1.07
CA LEU A 96 -10.75 -6.88 1.52
C LEU A 96 -10.96 -7.86 0.36
N VAL A 97 -11.35 -7.37 -0.82
CA VAL A 97 -11.45 -8.20 -2.04
C VAL A 97 -10.09 -8.77 -2.42
N PHE A 98 -9.02 -8.01 -2.22
CA PHE A 98 -7.66 -8.47 -2.54
C PHE A 98 -7.13 -9.50 -1.55
N VAL A 99 -7.72 -9.63 -0.36
CA VAL A 99 -7.34 -10.66 0.61
C VAL A 99 -7.90 -12.03 0.22
N PHE A 100 -8.90 -12.10 -0.67
CA PHE A 100 -9.58 -13.34 -1.07
C PHE A 100 -8.66 -14.51 -1.49
N PRO A 101 -7.51 -14.32 -2.16
CA PRO A 101 -6.59 -15.42 -2.47
C PRO A 101 -6.09 -16.20 -1.24
N THR A 102 -6.11 -15.59 -0.05
CA THR A 102 -5.73 -16.26 1.21
C THR A 102 -6.77 -17.29 1.67
N LEU A 103 -7.99 -17.26 1.13
CA LEU A 103 -9.00 -18.31 1.36
C LEU A 103 -8.61 -19.65 0.72
N ALA A 104 -7.66 -19.65 -0.22
CA ALA A 104 -7.12 -20.89 -0.76
C ALA A 104 -6.17 -21.60 0.22
N ALA A 105 -5.77 -20.94 1.31
CA ALA A 105 -5.03 -21.59 2.38
C ALA A 105 -5.92 -22.61 3.10
N SER A 106 -5.32 -23.72 3.54
CA SER A 106 -5.99 -24.76 4.33
C SER A 106 -6.31 -24.32 5.77
N THR A 107 -5.90 -23.11 6.17
CA THR A 107 -6.00 -22.57 7.53
C THR A 107 -6.57 -21.15 7.52
N ALA A 108 -7.16 -20.72 8.64
CA ALA A 108 -7.86 -19.43 8.74
C ALA A 108 -6.94 -18.26 9.12
N GLU A 109 -5.78 -18.57 9.67
CA GLU A 109 -4.81 -17.63 10.21
C GLU A 109 -4.26 -16.68 9.12
N PRO A 110 -3.86 -17.15 7.91
CA PRO A 110 -3.40 -16.24 6.85
C PRO A 110 -4.46 -15.20 6.48
N LEU A 111 -5.73 -15.61 6.39
CA LEU A 111 -6.85 -14.70 6.13
C LEU A 111 -6.99 -13.66 7.24
N PHE A 112 -6.99 -14.08 8.50
CA PHE A 112 -7.16 -13.19 9.64
C PHE A 112 -6.05 -12.15 9.71
N PHE A 113 -4.78 -12.57 9.60
CA PHE A 113 -3.63 -11.67 9.65
C PHE A 113 -3.59 -10.71 8.48
N GLU A 114 -4.01 -11.13 7.29
CA GLU A 114 -4.08 -10.26 6.11
C GLU A 114 -5.20 -9.22 6.22
N ILE A 115 -6.38 -9.58 6.76
CA ILE A 115 -7.42 -8.60 7.09
C ILE A 115 -6.89 -7.56 8.07
N MET A 116 -6.19 -8.00 9.12
CA MET A 116 -5.58 -7.10 10.11
C MET A 116 -4.49 -6.22 9.47
N ALA A 117 -3.72 -6.76 8.53
CA ALA A 117 -2.73 -6.02 7.76
C ALA A 117 -3.38 -4.90 6.93
N GLN A 118 -4.50 -5.17 6.23
CA GLN A 118 -5.22 -4.15 5.47
C GLN A 118 -5.75 -3.03 6.39
N LEU A 119 -6.34 -3.40 7.53
CA LEU A 119 -6.84 -2.43 8.51
C LEU A 119 -5.71 -1.55 9.07
N ALA A 120 -4.58 -2.16 9.43
CA ALA A 120 -3.40 -1.44 9.91
C ALA A 120 -2.85 -0.50 8.82
N PHE A 121 -2.78 -0.97 7.57
CA PHE A 121 -2.28 -0.20 6.45
C PHE A 121 -3.14 1.04 6.20
N VAL A 122 -4.46 0.88 6.08
CA VAL A 122 -5.40 1.99 5.91
C VAL A 122 -5.27 3.01 7.04
N ARG A 123 -4.98 2.57 8.27
CA ARG A 123 -4.82 3.46 9.41
C ARG A 123 -3.50 4.23 9.40
N LEU A 124 -2.44 3.65 8.83
CA LEU A 124 -1.07 4.17 8.86
C LEU A 124 -0.66 4.87 7.56
N MET A 125 -1.36 4.63 6.44
CA MET A 125 -1.02 5.23 5.17
C MET A 125 -1.06 6.77 5.23
N PRO A 126 -0.07 7.45 4.62
CA PRO A 126 -0.04 8.91 4.60
C PRO A 126 -1.25 9.43 3.81
N THR A 127 -2.14 10.14 4.51
CA THR A 127 -3.38 10.70 3.95
C THR A 127 -3.55 12.15 4.41
N PRO A 128 -3.86 13.09 3.51
CA PRO A 128 -3.99 12.93 2.05
C PRO A 128 -2.63 12.74 1.35
N LEU A 129 -2.60 12.05 0.20
CA LEU A 129 -1.36 11.88 -0.57
C LEU A 129 -0.95 13.17 -1.30
N ILE A 130 -1.93 13.96 -1.72
CA ILE A 130 -1.75 15.31 -2.26
C ILE A 130 -2.00 16.34 -1.14
N PRO A 131 -1.05 17.24 -0.84
CA PRO A 131 -1.26 18.35 0.09
C PRO A 131 -2.32 19.33 -0.43
N GLU A 132 -3.18 19.88 0.44
CA GLU A 132 -4.20 20.89 0.09
C GLU A 132 -3.60 22.20 -0.46
N ASN A 133 -2.34 22.49 -0.10
CA ASN A 133 -1.58 23.63 -0.61
C ASN A 133 -0.79 23.32 -1.88
N TRP A 134 -1.15 22.26 -2.60
CA TRP A 134 -0.61 22.01 -3.92
C TRP A 134 -1.31 22.92 -4.93
N GLU A 135 -0.69 24.07 -5.20
CA GLU A 135 -0.92 24.80 -6.43
C GLU A 135 -0.36 23.91 -7.55
N GLY A 136 -1.23 23.05 -8.10
CA GLY A 136 -0.92 22.32 -9.32
C GLY A 136 -0.38 23.32 -10.32
N GLN A 137 0.83 23.06 -10.81
CA GLN A 137 1.47 23.86 -11.83
C GLN A 137 0.55 23.82 -13.07
N THR A 138 -0.33 24.81 -13.18
CA THR A 138 -1.06 25.12 -14.41
C THR A 138 -0.06 25.78 -15.33
N ASP A 139 0.69 24.95 -16.07
CA ASP A 139 1.34 25.34 -17.31
C ASP A 139 0.44 24.94 -18.49
#